data_AF-X1L5I4-F1
#
_entry.id   AF-X1L5I4-F1
#
_cell.length_a   1.000
_cell.length_b   1.000
_cell.length_c   1.000
_cell.angle_alpha   90.00
_cell.angle_beta   90.00
_cell.angle_gamma   90.00
#
_symmetry.space_group_name_H-M   'P 1'
#
loop_
_entity.id
_entity.type
_entity.pdbx_description
1 polymer ?
#
loop_
_entity_poly.entity_id
_entity_poly.type
_entity_poly.pdbx_seq_one_letter_code
_entity_poly.pdbx_strand_id
1 'polypeptide(L)'
;HQTLLYHWARLIELLHNAENTIRLLDDPEITSTDIRKKVEPKAARGISSVEAPRGTLIHDYETDENGLITNVNLIVGTTHNNASMNMSVKSAAIDLIKDGKYDQGILNKVEMMIRAHDPCLSCATHRLDGKLGVKIDIVDPEGNKLATFSN
;
A
#
# COMPACT_ATOMS: atom_id res chain seq x y z
N HIS A 1 11.81 -8.17 17.25
CA HIS A 1 11.39 -7.58 15.96
C HIS A 1 10.38 -6.47 16.22
N GLN A 2 10.74 -5.21 15.93
CA GLN A 2 9.83 -4.07 16.13
C GLN A 2 8.65 -4.04 15.13
N THR A 3 8.72 -4.82 14.05
CA THR A 3 7.67 -4.93 13.00
C THR A 3 6.28 -5.20 13.58
N LEU A 4 6.16 -6.03 14.63
CA LEU A 4 4.87 -6.34 15.25
C LEU A 4 4.22 -5.14 15.96
N LEU A 5 5.00 -4.09 16.30
CA LEU A 5 4.47 -2.87 16.92
C LEU A 5 3.54 -2.09 15.97
N TYR A 6 3.55 -2.37 14.66
CA TYR A 6 2.52 -1.85 13.73
C TYR A 6 1.10 -2.20 14.17
N HIS A 7 0.89 -3.37 14.80
CA HIS A 7 -0.42 -3.71 15.35
C HIS A 7 -0.82 -2.77 16.49
N TRP A 8 0.12 -2.41 17.36
CA TRP A 8 -0.15 -1.46 18.44
C TRP A 8 -0.40 -0.06 17.88
N ALA A 9 0.46 0.42 16.97
CA ALA A 9 0.25 1.71 16.30
C ALA A 9 -1.16 1.80 15.68
N ARG A 10 -1.62 0.73 15.01
CA ARG A 10 -2.97 0.66 14.43
C ARG A 10 -4.09 0.74 15.48
N LEU A 11 -3.89 0.19 16.69
CA LEU A 11 -4.86 0.35 17.78
C LEU A 11 -4.90 1.79 18.32
N ILE A 12 -3.76 2.48 18.34
CA ILE A 12 -3.68 3.90 18.70
C ILE A 12 -4.43 4.73 17.65
N GLU A 13 -4.18 4.48 16.36
CA GLU A 13 -4.88 5.16 15.26
C GLU A 13 -6.38 4.86 15.27
N LEU A 14 -6.79 3.63 15.61
CA LEU A 14 -8.20 3.28 15.75
C LEU A 14 -8.90 4.14 16.82
N LEU A 15 -8.28 4.27 18.00
CA LEU A 15 -8.82 5.11 19.06
C LEU A 15 -8.85 6.58 18.63
N HIS A 16 -7.75 7.09 18.08
CA HIS A 16 -7.65 8.46 17.58
C HIS A 16 -8.74 8.77 16.55
N ASN A 17 -8.98 7.86 15.60
CA ASN A 17 -10.01 8.04 14.58
C ASN A 17 -11.42 8.04 15.18
N ALA A 18 -11.68 7.24 16.22
CA ALA A 18 -12.95 7.26 16.94
C ALA A 18 -13.16 8.60 17.67
N GLU A 19 -12.14 9.10 18.37
CA GLU A 19 -12.16 10.41 19.04
C GLU A 19 -12.33 11.57 18.05
N ASN A 20 -11.58 11.53 16.95
CA ASN A 20 -11.67 12.54 15.90
C ASN A 20 -13.04 12.53 15.21
N THR A 21 -13.68 11.37 15.08
CA THR A 21 -15.05 11.27 14.55
C THR A 21 -16.04 12.05 15.44
N ILE A 22 -15.96 11.89 16.77
CA ILE A 22 -16.80 12.66 17.71
C ILE A 22 -16.55 14.16 17.52
N ARG A 23 -15.27 14.57 17.49
CA ARG A 23 -14.88 15.97 17.27
C ARG A 23 -15.45 16.56 15.97
N LEU A 24 -15.45 15.80 14.88
CA LEU A 24 -15.99 16.24 13.59
C LEU A 24 -17.52 16.31 13.61
N LEU A 25 -18.20 15.43 14.35
CA LEU A 25 -19.65 15.46 14.52
C LEU A 25 -20.12 16.64 15.39
N ASP A 26 -19.27 17.10 16.32
CA ASP A 26 -19.54 18.27 17.16
C ASP A 26 -19.29 19.61 16.43
N ASP A 27 -18.69 19.59 15.24
CA ASP A 27 -18.46 20.79 14.44
C ASP A 27 -19.77 21.27 13.80
N PRO A 28 -20.27 22.50 14.11
CA PRO A 28 -21.51 23.00 13.52
C PRO A 28 -21.50 23.04 11.98
N GLU A 29 -20.33 23.16 11.35
CA GLU A 29 -20.21 23.16 9.89
C GLU A 29 -20.54 21.80 9.26
N ILE A 30 -20.55 20.70 10.02
CA ILE A 30 -20.85 19.36 9.48
C ILE A 30 -22.26 19.25 8.86
N THR A 31 -23.16 20.15 9.25
CA THR A 31 -24.53 20.24 8.71
C THR A 31 -24.74 21.42 7.75
N SER A 32 -23.67 22.15 7.41
CA SER A 32 -23.71 23.27 6.46
C SER A 32 -24.26 22.84 5.11
N THR A 33 -24.97 23.74 4.44
CA THR A 33 -25.44 23.54 3.06
C THR A 33 -24.45 24.04 1.99
N ASP A 34 -23.39 24.76 2.37
CA ASP A 34 -22.33 25.20 1.45
C ASP A 34 -21.28 24.10 1.24
N ILE A 35 -21.67 23.03 0.55
CA ILE A 35 -20.87 21.79 0.39
C ILE A 35 -20.27 21.62 -1.01
N ARG A 36 -20.53 22.54 -1.94
CA ARG A 36 -20.14 22.38 -3.34
C ARG A 36 -19.76 23.70 -3.99
N LYS A 37 -18.58 23.73 -4.61
CA LYS A 37 -18.17 24.81 -5.51
C LYS A 37 -18.37 24.38 -6.97
N LYS A 38 -18.72 25.34 -7.83
CA LYS A 38 -18.83 25.11 -9.28
C LYS A 38 -17.43 24.91 -9.86
N VAL A 39 -17.26 23.88 -10.69
CA VAL A 39 -16.01 23.57 -11.38
C VAL A 39 -16.33 23.35 -12.85
N GLU A 40 -15.51 23.90 -13.74
CA GLU A 40 -15.63 23.72 -15.20
C GLU A 40 -14.50 22.80 -15.70
N PRO A 41 -14.77 21.91 -16.67
CA PRO A 41 -13.73 21.10 -17.31
C PRO A 41 -12.64 21.98 -17.95
N LYS A 42 -11.39 21.53 -17.83
CA LYS A 42 -10.22 22.19 -18.44
C LYS A 42 -9.06 21.23 -18.51
N ALA A 43 -8.14 21.49 -19.44
CA ALA A 43 -6.85 20.81 -19.47
C ALA A 43 -6.03 21.23 -18.24
N ALA A 44 -5.73 20.28 -17.36
CA ALA A 44 -4.97 20.52 -16.15
C ALA A 44 -4.37 19.23 -15.58
N ARG A 45 -3.40 19.40 -14.68
CA ARG A 45 -2.89 18.36 -13.78
C ARG A 45 -3.37 18.62 -12.36
N GLY A 46 -3.84 17.57 -11.69
CA GLY A 46 -4.29 17.59 -10.31
C GLY A 46 -3.64 16.47 -9.51
N ILE A 47 -2.93 16.84 -8.44
CA ILE A 47 -2.31 15.90 -7.51
C ILE A 47 -3.00 16.05 -6.16
N SER A 48 -3.38 14.92 -5.57
CA SER A 48 -3.94 14.87 -4.22
C SER A 48 -3.27 13.77 -3.41
N SER A 49 -3.19 13.98 -2.11
CA SER A 49 -2.68 12.97 -1.18
C SER A 49 -3.46 12.97 0.11
N VAL A 50 -3.68 11.77 0.64
CA VAL A 50 -4.31 11.51 1.94
C VAL A 50 -3.59 10.35 2.62
N GLU A 51 -3.69 10.26 3.95
CA GLU A 51 -3.26 9.07 4.67
C GLU A 51 -4.37 8.02 4.64
N ALA A 52 -4.19 6.98 3.81
CA ALA A 52 -5.02 5.79 3.91
C ALA A 52 -4.56 4.95 5.11
N PRO A 53 -5.39 4.03 5.65
CA PRO A 53 -5.04 3.23 6.83
C PRO A 53 -3.78 2.35 6.69
N ARG A 54 -3.23 2.24 5.48
CA ARG A 54 -2.08 1.38 5.13
C ARG A 54 -0.88 2.19 4.62
N GLY A 55 -0.88 3.50 4.85
CA GLY A 55 0.12 4.47 4.41
C GLY A 55 -0.41 5.47 3.38
N THR A 56 0.45 6.42 3.02
CA THR A 56 0.14 7.53 2.12
C THR A 56 -0.44 7.05 0.79
N LEU A 57 -1.56 7.63 0.39
CA LEU A 57 -2.20 7.44 -0.90
C LEU A 57 -2.02 8.72 -1.73
N ILE A 58 -1.53 8.57 -2.96
CA ILE A 58 -1.29 9.66 -3.89
C ILE A 58 -2.01 9.36 -5.20
N HIS A 59 -2.84 10.30 -5.61
CA HIS A 59 -3.53 10.29 -6.89
C HIS A 59 -3.09 11.49 -7.71
N ASP A 60 -2.53 11.25 -8.89
CA ASP A 60 -2.05 12.25 -9.84
C ASP A 60 -2.73 12.03 -11.19
N TYR A 61 -3.54 13.00 -11.61
CA TYR A 61 -4.35 12.95 -12.81
C TYR A 61 -3.99 14.10 -13.76
N GLU A 62 -3.96 13.81 -15.06
CA GLU A 62 -3.92 14.82 -16.12
C GLU A 62 -5.19 14.70 -16.97
N THR A 63 -5.68 15.84 -17.45
CA THR A 63 -6.94 15.94 -18.22
C THR A 63 -6.77 16.80 -19.47
N ASP A 64 -7.61 16.57 -20.47
CA ASP A 64 -7.75 17.42 -21.66
C ASP A 64 -8.74 18.59 -21.45
N GLU A 65 -8.97 19.39 -22.50
CA GLU A 65 -9.89 20.55 -22.46
C GLU A 65 -11.34 20.17 -22.10
N ASN A 66 -11.76 18.94 -22.39
CA ASN A 66 -13.08 18.43 -22.05
C ASN A 66 -13.12 17.81 -20.63
N GLY A 67 -12.00 17.85 -19.89
CA GLY A 67 -11.86 17.22 -18.58
C GLY A 67 -11.74 15.69 -18.63
N LEU A 68 -11.44 15.11 -19.80
CA LEU A 68 -11.20 13.68 -19.94
C LEU A 68 -9.78 13.34 -19.49
N ILE A 69 -9.65 12.27 -18.72
CA ILE A 69 -8.36 11.81 -18.20
C ILE A 69 -7.46 11.38 -19.36
N THR A 70 -6.27 11.98 -19.46
CA THR A 70 -5.23 11.64 -20.43
C THR A 70 -4.09 10.85 -19.80
N ASN A 71 -3.87 11.01 -18.49
CA ASN A 71 -2.81 10.32 -17.76
C ASN A 71 -3.21 10.13 -16.29
N VAL A 72 -2.73 9.03 -15.69
CA VAL A 72 -2.94 8.71 -14.28
C VAL A 72 -1.69 8.07 -13.69
N ASN A 73 -1.27 8.56 -12.54
CA ASN A 73 -0.29 7.90 -11.69
C ASN A 73 -0.87 7.71 -10.28
N LEU A 74 -0.81 6.47 -9.79
CA LEU A 74 -1.31 6.08 -8.47
C LEU A 74 -0.15 5.52 -7.65
N ILE A 75 0.14 6.14 -6.51
CA ILE A 75 1.09 5.60 -5.54
C ILE A 75 0.31 5.29 -4.26
N VAL A 76 0.18 4.01 -3.96
CA VAL A 76 -0.79 3.51 -2.97
C VAL A 76 -0.06 3.04 -1.71
N GLY A 77 -0.66 3.24 -0.53
CA GLY A 77 -0.03 3.01 0.78
C GLY A 77 0.83 1.74 0.89
N THR A 78 0.27 0.57 0.57
CA THR A 78 1.00 -0.71 0.65
C THR A 78 2.20 -0.79 -0.30
N THR A 79 2.20 -0.09 -1.44
CA THR A 79 3.33 -0.04 -2.38
C THR A 79 4.58 0.53 -1.72
N HIS A 80 4.44 1.56 -0.88
CA HIS A 80 5.55 2.13 -0.11
C HIS A 80 6.21 1.11 0.84
N ASN A 81 5.42 0.17 1.35
CA ASN A 81 5.88 -0.83 2.32
C ASN A 81 6.43 -2.12 1.68
N ASN A 82 6.42 -2.25 0.35
CA ASN A 82 6.83 -3.49 -0.31
C ASN A 82 8.28 -3.90 0.03
N ALA A 83 9.21 -2.94 0.03
CA ALA A 83 10.60 -3.21 0.40
C ALA A 83 10.74 -3.63 1.88
N SER A 84 10.08 -2.89 2.79
CA SER A 84 10.08 -3.19 4.24
C SER A 84 9.51 -4.57 4.54
N MET A 85 8.42 -4.96 3.87
CA MET A 85 7.83 -6.29 3.98
C MET A 85 8.81 -7.38 3.57
N ASN A 86 9.45 -7.25 2.40
CA ASN A 86 10.45 -8.21 1.92
C ASN A 86 11.64 -8.34 2.89
N MET A 87 12.13 -7.22 3.41
CA MET A 87 13.19 -7.21 4.42
C MET A 87 12.77 -7.91 5.73
N SER A 88 11.55 -7.64 6.21
CA SER A 88 11.02 -8.24 7.44
C SER A 88 10.83 -9.75 7.29
N VAL A 89 10.30 -10.20 6.15
CA VAL A 89 10.16 -11.62 5.81
C VAL A 89 11.52 -12.31 5.74
N LYS A 90 12.49 -11.70 5.05
CA LYS A 90 13.87 -12.22 4.96
C LYS A 90 14.51 -12.36 6.34
N SER A 91 14.39 -11.33 7.18
CA SER A 91 14.95 -11.36 8.55
C SER A 91 14.32 -12.48 9.37
N ALA A 92 12.99 -12.59 9.39
CA ALA A 92 12.31 -13.65 10.13
C ALA A 92 12.65 -15.05 9.61
N ALA A 93 12.79 -15.23 8.30
CA ALA A 93 13.19 -16.51 7.72
C ALA A 93 14.63 -16.89 8.13
N ILE A 94 15.58 -15.94 8.07
CA ILE A 94 16.96 -16.15 8.53
C ILE A 94 17.00 -16.51 10.01
N ASP A 95 16.18 -15.87 10.84
CA ASP A 95 16.18 -16.07 12.28
C ASP A 95 15.51 -17.39 12.70
N LEU A 96 14.47 -17.83 11.99
CA LEU A 96 13.65 -18.97 12.39
C LEU A 96 13.98 -20.28 11.66
N ILE A 97 14.46 -20.24 10.42
CA ILE A 97 14.80 -21.43 9.63
C ILE A 97 16.29 -21.70 9.80
N LYS A 98 16.62 -22.75 10.56
CA LYS A 98 18.00 -23.19 10.80
C LYS A 98 18.23 -24.57 10.21
N ASP A 99 19.40 -24.78 9.61
CA ASP A 99 19.79 -26.05 8.97
C ASP A 99 18.76 -26.58 7.95
N GLY A 100 18.05 -25.67 7.26
CA GLY A 100 17.00 -26.01 6.30
C GLY A 100 15.73 -26.61 6.91
N LYS A 101 15.58 -26.61 8.23
CA LYS A 101 14.42 -27.16 8.93
C LYS A 101 13.33 -26.11 9.10
N TYR A 102 12.12 -26.45 8.68
CA TYR A 102 10.92 -25.63 8.85
C TYR A 102 9.69 -26.51 9.05
N ASP A 103 8.67 -25.94 9.67
CA ASP A 103 7.34 -26.51 9.82
C ASP A 103 6.27 -25.42 9.58
N GLN A 104 4.99 -25.80 9.64
CA GLN A 104 3.88 -24.85 9.48
C GLN A 104 3.88 -23.74 10.52
N GLY A 105 4.35 -24.01 11.75
CA GLY A 105 4.44 -23.01 12.80
C GLY A 105 5.50 -21.94 12.50
N ILE A 106 6.65 -22.34 11.97
CA ILE A 106 7.71 -21.43 11.52
C ILE A 106 7.26 -20.60 10.32
N LEU A 107 6.66 -21.23 9.31
CA LEU A 107 6.16 -20.53 8.12
C LEU A 107 5.10 -19.49 8.49
N ASN A 108 4.15 -19.85 9.36
CA ASN A 108 3.15 -18.92 9.87
C ASN A 108 3.79 -17.71 10.59
N LYS A 109 4.86 -17.90 11.37
CA LYS A 109 5.59 -16.79 12.01
C LYS A 109 6.29 -15.88 10.99
N VAL A 110 6.80 -16.43 9.90
CA VAL A 110 7.34 -15.63 8.79
C VAL A 110 6.21 -14.81 8.14
N GLU A 111 5.04 -15.42 7.90
CA GLU A 111 3.86 -14.73 7.37
C GLU A 111 3.30 -13.65 8.31
N MET A 112 3.53 -13.75 9.63
CA MET A 112 3.17 -12.67 10.57
C MET A 112 3.89 -11.36 10.22
N MET A 113 5.09 -11.41 9.62
CA MET A 113 5.80 -10.20 9.20
C MET A 113 5.10 -9.49 8.04
N ILE A 114 4.43 -10.24 7.16
CA ILE A 114 3.58 -9.69 6.10
C ILE A 114 2.35 -9.06 6.75
N ARG A 115 1.62 -9.82 7.57
CA ARG A 115 0.37 -9.37 8.22
C ARG A 115 0.53 -8.15 9.11
N ALA A 116 1.69 -7.98 9.75
CA ALA A 116 1.99 -6.81 10.57
C ALA A 116 1.80 -5.48 9.82
N HIS A 117 2.12 -5.46 8.52
CA HIS A 117 1.98 -4.29 7.66
C HIS A 117 0.53 -4.06 7.16
N ASP A 118 -0.42 -4.96 7.47
CA ASP A 118 -1.80 -4.95 6.94
C ASP A 118 -1.84 -4.67 5.43
N PRO A 119 -1.21 -5.51 4.58
CA PRO A 119 -1.06 -5.21 3.17
C PRO A 119 -2.40 -5.33 2.44
N CYS A 120 -2.76 -4.29 1.68
CA CYS A 120 -3.78 -4.40 0.64
C CYS A 120 -3.09 -4.67 -0.71
N LEU A 121 -2.88 -5.95 -1.03
CA LEU A 121 -2.18 -6.35 -2.26
C LEU A 121 -2.92 -5.90 -3.53
N SER A 122 -4.25 -5.97 -3.55
CA SER A 122 -5.07 -5.49 -4.67
C SER A 122 -4.93 -3.98 -4.88
N CYS A 123 -4.84 -3.21 -3.79
CA CYS A 123 -4.63 -1.77 -3.86
C CYS A 123 -3.21 -1.45 -4.38
N ALA A 124 -2.20 -2.18 -3.89
CA ALA A 124 -0.80 -1.96 -4.26
C ALA A 124 -0.53 -2.21 -5.75
N THR A 125 -1.20 -3.21 -6.35
CA THR A 125 -1.03 -3.53 -7.77
C THR A 125 -1.92 -2.67 -8.67
N HIS A 126 -3.15 -2.36 -8.24
CA HIS A 126 -4.14 -1.52 -8.95
C HIS A 126 -4.27 -1.76 -10.47
N ARG A 127 -3.84 -2.94 -10.96
CA ARG A 127 -3.97 -3.36 -12.36
C ARG A 127 -5.32 -4.03 -12.56
N LEU A 128 -6.05 -3.54 -13.56
CA LEU A 128 -7.39 -4.00 -13.94
C LEU A 128 -7.40 -5.40 -14.58
N ASP A 129 -6.28 -5.86 -15.12
CA ASP A 129 -6.16 -7.17 -15.78
C ASP A 129 -5.94 -8.34 -14.80
N GLY A 130 -5.82 -8.06 -13.49
CA GLY A 130 -5.58 -9.06 -12.45
C GLY A 130 -4.24 -9.78 -12.58
N LYS A 131 -3.38 -9.36 -13.52
CA LYS A 131 -2.07 -9.95 -13.72
C LYS A 131 -1.10 -9.35 -12.71
N LEU A 132 -0.46 -10.22 -11.95
CA LEU A 132 0.65 -9.82 -11.10
C LEU A 132 1.80 -9.40 -12.03
N GLY A 133 2.23 -8.14 -11.97
CA GLY A 133 3.37 -7.61 -12.72
C GLY A 133 4.67 -8.19 -12.19
N VAL A 134 4.91 -9.47 -12.46
CA VAL A 134 6.06 -10.22 -11.98
C VAL A 134 7.04 -10.33 -13.13
N LYS A 135 8.26 -9.84 -12.88
CA LYS A 135 9.42 -10.13 -13.71
C LYS A 135 10.26 -11.19 -13.00
N ILE A 136 10.35 -12.37 -13.59
CA ILE A 136 11.19 -13.48 -13.12
C ILE A 136 12.44 -13.50 -13.98
N ASP A 137 13.58 -13.17 -13.38
CA ASP A 137 14.89 -13.40 -13.99
C ASP A 137 15.44 -14.73 -13.47
N ILE A 138 15.68 -15.69 -14.37
CA ILE A 138 16.40 -16.94 -14.04
C ILE A 138 17.88 -16.67 -14.23
N VAL A 139 18.70 -17.00 -13.23
CA VAL A 139 20.15 -16.85 -13.28
C VAL A 139 20.86 -18.17 -12.97
N ASP A 140 22.06 -18.35 -13.54
CA ASP A 140 22.96 -19.47 -13.22
C ASP A 140 23.71 -19.22 -11.89
N PRO A 141 24.47 -20.21 -11.35
CA PRO A 141 25.25 -20.05 -10.12
C PRO A 141 26.29 -18.92 -10.18
N GLU A 142 26.75 -18.56 -11.37
CA GLU A 142 27.69 -17.46 -11.62
C GLU A 142 26.99 -16.08 -11.69
N GLY A 143 25.65 -16.05 -11.64
CA GLY A 143 24.84 -14.84 -11.68
C GLY A 143 24.51 -14.34 -13.08
N ASN A 144 24.84 -15.09 -14.13
CA ASN A 144 24.47 -14.75 -15.50
C ASN A 144 22.98 -15.03 -15.73
N LYS A 145 22.32 -14.15 -16.49
CA LYS A 145 20.89 -14.24 -16.76
C LYS A 145 20.61 -15.24 -17.88
N LEU A 146 19.87 -16.30 -17.55
CA LEU A 146 19.45 -17.36 -18.45
C LEU A 146 18.13 -17.06 -19.15
N ALA A 147 17.16 -16.45 -18.45
CA ALA A 147 15.85 -16.11 -18.99
C ALA A 147 15.18 -14.98 -18.22
N THR A 148 14.24 -14.27 -18.87
CA THR A 148 13.34 -13.31 -18.23
C THR A 148 11.91 -13.65 -18.63
N PHE A 149 11.02 -13.82 -17.66
CA PHE A 149 9.58 -13.89 -17.86
C PHE A 149 8.94 -12.64 -17.27
N SER A 150 8.13 -11.92 -18.06
CA SER A 150 7.39 -10.75 -17.61
C SER A 150 5.94 -10.82 -18.08
N ASN A 151 5.00 -10.36 -17.25
CA ASN A 151 3.57 -10.24 -17.57
C ASN A 151 3.10 -8.78 -17.42
#